data_AF-A0A1G9TLA0-F1
#
_entry.id   AF-A0A1G9TLA0-F1
#
_cell.length_a   1.000
_cell.length_b   1.000
_cell.length_c   1.000
_cell.angle_alpha   90.00
_cell.angle_beta   90.00
_cell.angle_gamma   90.00
#
_symmetry.space_group_name_H-M   'P 1'
#
loop_
_entity.id
_entity.type
_entity.pdbx_description
1 polymer ?
#
loop_
_entity_poly.entity_id
_entity_poly.type
_entity_poly.pdbx_seq_one_letter_code
_entity_poly.pdbx_strand_id
1 'polypeptide(L)'
;MARPATTPALLAELRTYLDQKGAEWEQAGGVDPTLPATRGGKVNVRALMRGFREWGGDRGVAVPESAWQYVYADPAWARDIDAAARAQGLQPTGSTESAKADDAAQSKIGRLAKAAKEQEEGHALARVRLVHLERRLAETEAENRRLRERFALMQRTGSLVRTGDVTE
;
A
#
# COMPACT_ATOMS: atom_id res chain seq x y z
N MET A 1 20.79 -13.21 -40.87
CA MET A 1 21.72 -13.20 -39.72
C MET A 1 21.13 -12.30 -38.66
N ALA A 2 20.92 -12.79 -37.43
CA ALA A 2 20.35 -12.00 -36.35
C ALA A 2 21.32 -10.86 -35.98
N ARG A 3 20.83 -9.62 -35.97
CA ARG A 3 21.63 -8.43 -35.63
C ARG A 3 22.00 -8.52 -34.14
N PRO A 4 23.26 -8.27 -33.73
CA PRO A 4 23.60 -8.23 -32.33
C PRO A 4 22.76 -7.13 -31.67
N ALA A 5 21.92 -7.51 -30.72
CA ALA A 5 21.07 -6.57 -30.01
C ALA A 5 21.96 -5.66 -29.16
N THR A 6 21.71 -4.35 -29.24
CA THR A 6 22.37 -3.37 -28.38
C THR A 6 21.88 -3.56 -26.93
N THR A 7 22.69 -3.18 -25.94
CA THR A 7 22.33 -3.27 -24.51
C THR A 7 20.90 -2.76 -24.18
N PRO A 8 20.43 -1.61 -24.70
CA PRO A 8 19.04 -1.16 -24.45
C PRO A 8 17.98 -2.06 -25.12
N ALA A 9 18.27 -2.66 -26.28
CA ALA A 9 17.36 -3.60 -26.91
C ALA A 9 17.25 -4.90 -26.09
N LEU A 10 18.39 -5.42 -25.58
CA LEU A 10 18.39 -6.58 -24.69
C LEU A 10 17.64 -6.32 -23.38
N LEU A 11 17.69 -5.10 -22.85
CA LEU A 11 16.90 -4.74 -21.66
C LEU A 11 15.39 -4.72 -21.96
N ALA A 12 14.98 -4.27 -23.14
CA ALA A 12 13.57 -4.33 -23.55
C ALA A 12 13.08 -5.79 -23.66
N GLU A 13 13.89 -6.66 -24.26
CA GLU A 13 13.60 -8.10 -24.33
C GLU A 13 13.54 -8.74 -22.94
N LEU A 14 14.43 -8.34 -22.02
CA LEU A 14 14.38 -8.80 -20.64
C LEU A 14 13.05 -8.43 -19.97
N ARG A 15 12.54 -7.21 -20.18
CA ARG A 15 11.23 -6.79 -19.64
C ARG A 15 10.12 -7.67 -20.16
N THR A 16 10.09 -7.95 -21.47
CA THR A 16 9.10 -8.86 -22.07
C THR A 16 9.18 -10.26 -21.48
N TYR A 17 10.38 -10.77 -21.23
CA TYR A 17 10.57 -12.05 -20.55
C TYR A 17 10.05 -12.04 -19.10
N LEU A 18 10.35 -10.98 -18.34
CA LEU A 18 9.87 -10.82 -16.96
C LEU A 18 8.35 -10.66 -16.89
N ASP A 19 7.74 -9.91 -17.82
CA ASP A 19 6.28 -9.76 -17.93
C ASP A 19 5.62 -11.10 -18.22
N GLN A 20 6.20 -11.92 -19.09
CA GLN A 20 5.72 -13.26 -19.35
C GLN A 20 5.77 -14.14 -18.08
N LYS A 21 6.86 -14.06 -17.31
CA LYS A 21 6.98 -14.78 -16.02
C LYS A 21 5.99 -14.28 -14.97
N GLY A 22 5.68 -12.99 -14.97
CA GLY A 22 4.63 -12.39 -14.15
C GLY A 22 3.25 -12.93 -14.52
N ALA A 23 2.92 -12.95 -15.81
CA ALA A 23 1.65 -13.49 -16.29
C ALA A 23 1.50 -14.99 -15.98
N GLU A 24 2.57 -15.78 -16.14
CA GLU A 24 2.60 -17.21 -15.75
C GLU A 24 2.33 -17.38 -14.25
N TRP A 25 2.90 -16.51 -13.42
CA TRP A 25 2.70 -16.53 -11.97
C TRP A 25 1.27 -16.18 -11.56
N GLU A 26 0.69 -15.15 -12.17
CA GLU A 26 -0.70 -14.75 -11.94
C GLU A 26 -1.68 -15.84 -12.38
N GLN A 27 -1.45 -16.46 -13.54
CA GLN A 27 -2.25 -17.58 -14.04
C GLN A 27 -2.16 -18.81 -13.14
N ALA A 28 -1.01 -19.05 -12.52
CA ALA A 28 -0.80 -20.14 -11.55
C ALA A 28 -1.38 -19.82 -10.16
N GLY A 29 -2.05 -18.68 -9.97
CA GLY A 29 -2.70 -18.30 -8.71
C GLY A 29 -1.78 -17.62 -7.70
N GLY A 30 -0.58 -17.21 -8.11
CA GLY A 30 0.30 -16.35 -7.31
C GLY A 30 0.94 -17.00 -6.08
N VAL A 31 0.94 -18.33 -5.98
CA VAL A 31 1.44 -19.05 -4.80
C VAL A 31 2.93 -19.35 -4.90
N ASP A 32 3.39 -19.92 -6.02
CA ASP A 32 4.78 -20.34 -6.21
C ASP A 32 5.51 -19.42 -7.19
N PRO A 33 6.64 -18.79 -6.80
CA PRO A 33 7.40 -17.90 -7.67
C PRO A 33 7.85 -18.61 -8.96
N THR A 34 7.66 -17.95 -10.11
CA THR A 34 8.14 -18.43 -11.40
C THR A 34 9.60 -18.06 -11.64
N LEU A 35 10.12 -17.06 -10.91
CA LEU A 35 11.52 -16.68 -10.95
C LEU A 35 12.38 -17.65 -10.15
N PRO A 36 13.56 -18.06 -10.66
CA PRO A 36 14.43 -18.99 -9.96
C PRO A 36 14.97 -18.35 -8.68
N ALA A 37 14.77 -19.02 -7.55
CA ALA A 37 15.25 -18.60 -6.25
C ALA A 37 16.49 -19.40 -5.80
N THR A 38 17.33 -18.78 -5.00
CA THR A 38 18.36 -19.44 -4.21
C THR A 38 17.74 -20.06 -2.96
N ARG A 39 18.46 -20.97 -2.29
CA ARG A 39 18.01 -21.60 -1.03
C ARG A 39 17.66 -20.58 0.08
N GLY A 40 18.17 -19.35 -0.02
CA GLY A 40 17.89 -18.26 0.92
C GLY A 40 16.72 -17.36 0.51
N GLY A 41 15.91 -17.72 -0.49
CA GLY A 41 14.75 -16.92 -0.94
C GLY A 41 15.10 -15.69 -1.77
N LYS A 42 16.37 -15.52 -2.15
CA LYS A 42 16.82 -14.45 -3.07
C LYS A 42 16.72 -14.90 -4.52
N VAL A 43 16.42 -13.98 -5.43
CA VAL A 43 16.48 -14.26 -6.87
C VAL A 43 17.87 -14.74 -7.29
N ASN A 44 17.89 -15.84 -8.03
CA ASN A 44 19.10 -16.39 -8.62
C ASN A 44 19.33 -15.80 -10.03
N VAL A 45 20.09 -14.70 -10.10
CA VAL A 45 20.40 -14.01 -11.37
C VAL A 45 20.98 -14.95 -12.42
N ARG A 46 21.89 -15.84 -12.01
CA ARG A 46 22.60 -16.70 -12.98
C ARG A 46 21.63 -17.70 -13.63
N ALA A 47 20.71 -18.25 -12.85
CA ALA A 47 19.65 -19.11 -13.38
C ALA A 47 18.64 -18.30 -14.22
N LEU A 48 18.24 -17.12 -13.75
CA LEU A 48 17.31 -16.23 -14.45
C LEU A 48 17.85 -15.84 -15.84
N MET A 49 19.10 -15.41 -15.90
CA MET A 49 19.77 -14.99 -17.14
C MET A 49 20.04 -16.14 -18.09
N ARG A 50 20.16 -17.37 -17.57
CA ARG A 50 20.19 -18.58 -18.40
C ARG A 50 18.84 -18.83 -19.06
N GLY A 51 17.75 -18.78 -18.28
CA GLY A 51 16.39 -18.89 -18.82
C GLY A 51 16.07 -17.80 -19.82
N PHE A 52 16.49 -16.56 -19.57
CA PHE A 52 16.35 -15.45 -20.53
C PHE A 52 17.13 -15.71 -21.82
N ARG A 53 18.34 -16.29 -21.75
CA ARG A 53 19.13 -16.65 -22.94
C ARG A 53 18.43 -17.72 -23.77
N GLU A 54 17.91 -18.77 -23.12
CA GLU A 54 17.17 -19.85 -23.78
C GLU A 54 15.91 -19.30 -24.46
N TRP A 55 15.11 -18.52 -23.72
CA TRP A 55 13.93 -17.82 -24.22
C TRP A 55 14.23 -16.90 -25.40
N GLY A 56 15.35 -16.17 -25.35
CA GLY A 56 15.80 -15.31 -26.44
C GLY A 56 16.20 -16.11 -27.66
N GLY A 57 16.90 -17.23 -27.46
CA GLY A 57 17.30 -18.16 -28.51
C GLY A 57 16.11 -18.70 -29.31
N ASP A 58 15.04 -19.10 -28.62
CA ASP A 58 13.80 -19.60 -29.23
C ASP A 58 13.09 -18.52 -30.08
N ARG A 59 13.35 -17.24 -29.81
CA ARG A 59 12.76 -16.08 -30.49
C ARG A 59 13.70 -15.39 -31.49
N GLY A 60 14.90 -15.93 -31.69
CA GLY A 60 15.91 -15.35 -32.59
C GLY A 60 16.63 -14.12 -32.02
N VAL A 61 16.53 -13.88 -30.71
CA VAL A 61 17.26 -12.84 -29.98
C VAL A 61 18.58 -13.43 -29.46
N ALA A 62 19.70 -12.90 -29.95
CA ALA A 62 21.02 -13.32 -29.50
C ALA A 62 21.38 -12.65 -28.17
N VAL A 63 21.16 -13.35 -27.05
CA VAL A 63 21.56 -12.91 -25.71
C VAL A 63 22.99 -13.40 -25.41
N PRO A 64 23.98 -12.51 -25.22
CA PRO A 64 25.36 -12.90 -24.92
C PRO A 64 25.48 -13.63 -23.59
N GLU A 65 26.49 -14.49 -23.46
CA GLU A 65 26.75 -15.16 -22.19
C GLU A 65 27.11 -14.21 -21.06
N SER A 66 27.85 -13.15 -21.39
CA SER A 66 28.22 -12.08 -20.47
C SER A 66 27.06 -11.19 -20.04
N ALA A 67 25.83 -11.35 -20.57
CA ALA A 67 24.71 -10.46 -20.29
C ALA A 67 24.35 -10.38 -18.80
N TRP A 68 24.64 -11.42 -18.00
CA TRP A 68 24.43 -11.38 -16.55
C TRP A 68 25.27 -10.30 -15.86
N GLN A 69 26.39 -9.87 -16.45
CA GLN A 69 27.22 -8.81 -15.90
C GLN A 69 26.50 -7.45 -15.97
N TYR A 70 25.60 -7.24 -16.95
CA TYR A 70 24.81 -6.02 -17.05
C TYR A 70 23.90 -5.83 -15.84
N VAL A 71 23.45 -6.91 -15.19
CA VAL A 71 22.66 -6.84 -13.96
C VAL A 71 23.44 -6.12 -12.83
N TYR A 72 24.77 -6.25 -12.82
CA TYR A 72 25.62 -5.60 -11.81
C TYR A 72 26.23 -4.28 -12.29
N ALA A 73 26.36 -4.08 -13.60
CA ALA A 73 26.97 -2.89 -14.19
C ALA A 73 25.96 -1.78 -14.51
N ASP A 74 24.71 -2.13 -14.84
CA ASP A 74 23.64 -1.21 -15.20
C ASP A 74 22.47 -1.35 -14.20
N PRO A 75 22.19 -0.32 -13.37
CA PRO A 75 21.15 -0.39 -12.36
C PRO A 75 19.74 -0.59 -12.94
N ALA A 76 19.50 -0.26 -14.22
CA ALA A 76 18.21 -0.50 -14.85
C ALA A 76 17.86 -1.99 -14.91
N TRP A 77 18.84 -2.84 -15.16
CA TRP A 77 18.67 -4.29 -15.21
C TRP A 77 18.32 -4.85 -13.83
N ALA A 78 19.07 -4.47 -12.80
CA ALA A 78 18.80 -4.87 -11.42
C ALA A 78 17.42 -4.41 -10.97
N ARG A 79 17.04 -3.16 -11.28
CA ARG A 79 15.74 -2.60 -10.89
C ARG A 79 14.57 -3.39 -11.48
N ASP A 80 14.62 -3.73 -12.76
CA ASP A 80 13.52 -4.42 -13.42
C ASP A 80 13.41 -5.88 -12.92
N ILE A 81 14.54 -6.54 -12.66
CA ILE A 81 14.57 -7.88 -12.01
C ILE A 81 14.05 -7.81 -10.57
N ASP A 82 14.48 -6.83 -9.79
CA ASP A 82 14.08 -6.66 -8.39
C ASP A 82 12.58 -6.34 -8.27
N ALA A 83 12.02 -5.58 -9.21
CA ALA A 83 10.59 -5.32 -9.25
C ALA A 83 9.78 -6.62 -9.44
N ALA A 84 10.18 -7.46 -10.41
CA ALA A 84 9.55 -8.76 -10.64
C ALA A 84 9.75 -9.71 -9.45
N ALA A 85 10.94 -9.68 -8.82
CA ALA A 85 11.23 -10.44 -7.61
C ALA A 85 10.26 -10.12 -6.46
N ARG A 86 10.09 -8.83 -6.17
CA ARG A 86 9.21 -8.34 -5.10
C ARG A 86 7.75 -8.70 -5.35
N ALA A 87 7.30 -8.60 -6.60
CA ALA A 87 5.94 -8.98 -6.97
C ALA A 87 5.63 -10.44 -6.61
N GLN A 88 6.62 -11.33 -6.74
CA GLN A 88 6.50 -12.75 -6.41
C GLN A 88 6.96 -13.12 -4.99
N GLY A 89 7.21 -12.14 -4.13
CA GLY A 89 7.64 -12.38 -2.74
C GLY A 89 9.09 -12.85 -2.56
N LEU A 90 9.94 -12.72 -3.57
CA LEU A 90 11.37 -13.04 -3.48
C LEU A 90 12.20 -11.85 -3.00
N GLN A 91 13.31 -12.15 -2.33
CA GLN A 91 14.27 -11.12 -1.95
C GLN A 91 15.02 -10.58 -3.17
N PRO A 92 15.17 -9.24 -3.27
CA PRO A 92 15.86 -8.59 -4.37
C PRO A 92 17.35 -8.91 -4.38
N THR A 93 17.97 -8.63 -5.50
CA THR A 93 19.33 -9.06 -5.84
C THR A 93 20.45 -8.27 -5.16
N GLY A 94 20.09 -7.27 -4.36
CA GLY A 94 21.01 -6.61 -3.44
C GLY A 94 21.92 -5.59 -4.10
N SER A 95 21.48 -4.90 -5.17
CA SER A 95 22.13 -3.66 -5.57
C SER A 95 21.88 -2.60 -4.49
N THR A 96 22.93 -2.34 -3.71
CA THR A 96 22.88 -1.85 -2.33
C THR A 96 22.43 -0.39 -2.15
N GLU A 97 22.12 0.34 -3.22
CA GLU A 97 21.70 1.75 -3.15
C GLU A 97 20.24 1.97 -3.56
N SER A 98 19.72 1.30 -4.60
CA SER A 98 18.30 1.45 -4.99
C SER A 98 17.36 0.74 -4.01
N ALA A 99 17.76 -0.41 -3.45
CA ALA A 99 16.96 -1.14 -2.49
C ALA A 99 16.74 -0.34 -1.19
N LYS A 100 17.72 0.47 -0.75
CA LYS A 100 17.56 1.32 0.45
C LYS A 100 16.70 2.56 0.19
N ALA A 101 16.80 3.14 -1.01
CA ALA A 101 15.98 4.28 -1.41
C ALA A 101 14.50 3.88 -1.61
N ASP A 102 14.26 2.75 -2.27
CA ASP A 102 12.90 2.19 -2.46
C ASP A 102 12.28 1.75 -1.14
N ASP A 103 13.04 1.10 -0.25
CA ASP A 103 12.53 0.67 1.05
C ASP A 103 12.23 1.86 1.97
N ALA A 104 13.04 2.93 1.91
CA ALA A 104 12.75 4.18 2.60
C ALA A 104 11.50 4.88 2.03
N ALA A 105 11.32 4.86 0.70
CA ALA A 105 10.14 5.42 0.04
C ALA A 105 8.87 4.61 0.34
N GLN A 106 8.93 3.27 0.25
CA GLN A 106 7.83 2.37 0.60
C GLN A 106 7.49 2.45 2.09
N SER A 107 8.48 2.54 2.98
CA SER A 107 8.26 2.78 4.41
C SER A 107 7.59 4.13 4.69
N LYS A 108 7.94 5.18 3.93
CA LYS A 108 7.32 6.50 4.04
C LYS A 108 5.88 6.48 3.52
N ILE A 109 5.63 5.81 2.39
CA ILE A 109 4.29 5.64 1.82
C ILE A 109 3.41 4.81 2.77
N GLY A 110 3.93 3.71 3.33
CA GLY A 110 3.20 2.90 4.31
C GLY A 110 2.85 3.69 5.58
N ARG A 111 3.76 4.55 6.06
CA ARG A 111 3.49 5.46 7.19
C ARG A 111 2.44 6.52 6.85
N LEU A 112 2.50 7.11 5.65
CA LEU A 112 1.52 8.10 5.19
C LEU A 112 0.13 7.46 4.98
N ALA A 113 0.07 6.25 4.42
CA ALA A 113 -1.18 5.50 4.25
C ALA A 113 -1.80 5.11 5.59
N LYS A 114 -0.98 4.70 6.57
CA LYS A 114 -1.42 4.43 7.93
C LYS A 114 -1.93 5.70 8.62
N ALA A 115 -1.21 6.81 8.50
CA ALA A 115 -1.65 8.10 9.05
C ALA A 115 -2.94 8.61 8.40
N ALA A 116 -3.09 8.44 7.08
CA ALA A 116 -4.33 8.79 6.37
C ALA A 116 -5.51 7.94 6.84
N LYS A 117 -5.31 6.63 7.03
CA LYS A 117 -6.33 5.72 7.57
C LYS A 117 -6.71 6.06 9.02
N GLU A 118 -5.73 6.32 9.87
CA GLU A 118 -5.95 6.77 11.26
C GLU A 118 -6.70 8.12 11.31
N GLN A 119 -6.41 9.01 10.35
CA GLN A 119 -7.09 10.30 10.23
C GLN A 119 -8.53 10.15 9.71
N GLU A 120 -8.78 9.29 8.73
CA GLU A 120 -10.13 8.97 8.26
C GLU A 120 -10.99 8.32 9.35
N GLU A 121 -10.42 7.36 10.10
CA GLU A 121 -11.07 6.72 11.24
C GLU A 121 -11.35 7.74 12.37
N GLY A 122 -10.39 8.64 12.64
CA GLY A 122 -10.57 9.75 13.58
C GLY A 122 -11.67 10.73 13.17
N HIS A 123 -11.76 11.08 11.88
CA HIS A 123 -12.82 11.94 11.35
C HIS A 123 -14.20 11.26 11.35
N ALA A 124 -14.26 9.94 11.12
CA ALA A 124 -15.51 9.19 11.24
C ALA A 124 -16.02 9.16 12.69
N LEU A 125 -15.14 8.90 13.67
CA LEU A 125 -15.49 8.93 15.10
C LEU A 125 -15.88 10.33 15.57
N ALA A 126 -15.21 11.38 15.09
CA ALA A 126 -15.55 12.77 15.40
C ALA A 126 -16.95 13.15 14.87
N ARG A 127 -17.31 12.70 13.66
CA ARG A 127 -18.65 12.94 13.08
C ARG A 127 -19.76 12.26 13.87
N VAL A 128 -19.55 11.00 14.30
CA VAL A 128 -20.53 10.29 15.15
C VAL A 128 -20.71 10.99 16.50
N ARG A 129 -19.61 11.50 17.10
CA ARG A 129 -19.68 12.27 18.34
C ARG A 129 -20.43 13.59 18.17
N LEU A 130 -20.22 14.31 17.06
CA LEU A 130 -20.96 15.54 16.77
C LEU A 130 -22.46 15.30 16.69
N VAL A 131 -22.90 14.28 15.93
CA VAL A 131 -24.33 13.92 15.82
C VAL A 131 -24.92 13.56 17.20
N HIS A 132 -24.17 12.84 18.03
CA HIS A 132 -24.62 12.50 19.38
C HIS A 132 -24.73 13.73 20.29
N LEU A 133 -23.79 14.67 20.20
CA LEU A 133 -23.81 15.93 20.96
C LEU A 133 -24.94 16.85 20.50
N GLU A 134 -25.17 16.98 19.20
CA GLU A 134 -26.28 17.75 18.63
C GLU A 134 -27.63 17.21 19.10
N ARG A 135 -27.79 15.88 19.11
CA ARG A 135 -29.00 15.24 19.63
C ARG A 135 -29.23 15.53 21.11
N ARG A 136 -28.18 15.40 21.94
CA ARG A 136 -28.27 15.74 23.37
C ARG A 136 -28.61 17.20 23.60
N LEU A 137 -28.05 18.09 22.79
CA LEU A 137 -28.31 19.52 22.87
C LEU A 137 -29.78 19.82 22.54
N ALA A 138 -30.30 19.23 21.47
CA ALA A 138 -31.72 19.35 21.10
C ALA A 138 -32.67 18.80 22.18
N GLU A 139 -32.35 17.65 22.78
CA GLU A 139 -33.11 17.07 23.89
C GLU A 139 -33.12 18.00 25.12
N THR A 140 -31.95 18.53 25.50
CA THR A 140 -31.79 19.44 26.64
C THR A 140 -32.50 20.78 26.43
N GLU A 141 -32.49 21.31 25.20
CA GLU A 141 -33.20 22.54 24.83
C GLU A 141 -34.71 22.35 24.86
N ALA A 142 -35.22 21.21 24.37
CA ALA A 142 -36.64 20.87 24.43
C ALA A 142 -37.11 20.74 25.89
N GLU A 143 -36.30 20.13 26.76
CA GLU A 143 -36.61 20.02 28.18
C GLU A 143 -36.58 21.39 28.87
N ASN A 144 -35.58 22.23 28.60
CA ASN A 144 -35.55 23.61 29.11
C ASN A 144 -36.79 24.40 28.69
N ARG A 145 -37.23 24.25 27.43
CA ARG A 145 -38.43 24.91 26.93
C ARG A 145 -39.67 24.46 27.68
N ARG A 146 -39.86 23.14 27.84
CA ARG A 146 -40.97 22.56 28.62
C ARG A 146 -40.96 23.02 30.08
N LEU A 147 -39.78 23.06 30.72
CA LEU A 147 -39.63 23.54 32.10
C LEU A 147 -39.96 25.02 32.22
N ARG A 148 -39.50 25.86 31.29
CA ARG A 148 -39.83 27.29 31.24
C ARG A 148 -41.33 27.53 31.02
N GLU A 149 -41.97 26.76 30.13
CA GLU A 149 -43.42 26.82 29.91
C GLU A 149 -44.19 26.43 31.17
N ARG A 150 -43.78 25.35 31.85
CA ARG A 150 -44.35 24.94 33.14
C ARG A 150 -44.17 26.02 34.21
N PHE A 151 -42.98 26.61 34.31
CA PHE A 151 -42.69 27.67 35.27
C PHE A 151 -43.52 28.93 35.00
N ALA A 152 -43.64 29.33 33.73
CA ALA A 152 -44.48 30.46 33.32
C ALA A 152 -45.98 30.22 33.55
N LEU A 153 -46.44 28.96 33.49
CA LEU A 153 -47.80 28.60 33.86
C LEU A 153 -47.99 28.72 35.38
N MET A 154 -47.08 28.18 36.19
CA MET A 154 -47.12 28.24 37.65
C MET A 154 -47.08 29.68 38.18
N GLN A 155 -46.24 30.54 37.58
CA GLN A 155 -46.21 31.97 37.88
C GLN A 155 -47.54 32.65 37.57
N ARG A 156 -48.19 32.31 36.45
CA ARG A 156 -49.50 32.87 36.08
C ARG A 156 -50.65 32.39 36.97
N THR A 157 -50.62 31.15 37.43
CA THR A 157 -51.66 30.58 38.31
C THR A 157 -51.42 30.87 39.80
N GLY A 158 -50.36 31.61 40.16
CA GLY A 158 -50.03 31.96 41.54
C GLY A 158 -49.57 30.78 42.40
N SER A 159 -49.31 29.62 41.79
CA SER A 159 -48.82 28.41 42.46
C SER A 159 -47.30 28.43 42.54
N LEU A 160 -46.76 29.33 43.36
CA LEU A 160 -45.32 29.34 43.67
C LEU A 160 -45.01 28.15 44.60
N VAL A 161 -44.24 27.18 44.10
CA VAL A 161 -43.60 26.18 44.96
C VAL A 161 -42.57 26.91 45.81
N ARG A 162 -42.83 26.98 47.11
CA ARG A 162 -41.90 27.49 48.10
C ARG A 162 -40.78 26.47 48.23
N THR A 163 -39.72 26.61 47.43
CA THR A 163 -38.46 25.89 47.69
C THR A 163 -37.84 26.52 48.91
N GLY A 164 -38.28 26.08 50.09
CA GLY A 164 -37.57 26.37 51.33
C GLY A 164 -36.26 25.58 51.31
N ASP A 165 -35.14 26.29 51.48
CA ASP A 165 -33.87 25.67 51.84
C ASP A 165 -34.09 24.84 53.11
N VAL A 166 -34.04 23.52 52.99
CA VAL A 166 -33.80 22.65 54.14
C VAL A 166 -32.29 22.57 54.29
N THR A 167 -31.74 23.53 55.03
CA THR A 167 -30.44 23.38 55.66
C THR A 167 -30.60 22.41 56.83
N GLU A 168 -30.04 21.21 56.69
CA GLU A 168 -29.48 20.41 57.79
C GLU A 168 -28.10 19.89 57.37
#